data_AF-A0A398CPH3-F1
#
_entry.id   AF-A0A398CPH3-F1
#
_cell.length_a   1.000
_cell.length_b   1.000
_cell.length_c   1.000
_cell.angle_alpha   90.00
_cell.angle_beta   90.00
_cell.angle_gamma   90.00
#
_symmetry.space_group_name_H-M   'P 1'
#
loop_
_entity.id
_entity.type
_entity.pdbx_description
1 polymer ?
#
loop_
_entity_poly.entity_id
_entity_poly.type
_entity_poly.pdbx_seq_one_letter_code
_entity_poly.pdbx_strand_id
1 'polypeptide(L)'
;MILIAREKTNPLERLKWAKNGLKLLDKAVAAAPNDSRIRYLRGKSSYRLPEKHFQRTRTVIEDYSFLINQELLQEGHLGAMGVDYSKLTYDLGEAYHRIGRNEDTVRCWTKLEQQTEDPELRQLLRQKLQSLEGKPAIEHIQGNESLKSILLEKAAHATGHLLLKLAKNGMIKVALPMVPKKENERKKEARSKRHKKNKQH
;
A
#
# COMPACT_ATOMS: atom_id res chain seq x y z
N MET A 1 -18.63 -6.77 -10.16
CA MET A 1 -18.50 -5.78 -9.06
C MET A 1 -17.51 -4.65 -9.35
N ILE A 2 -16.32 -4.92 -9.90
CA ILE A 2 -15.38 -3.84 -10.30
C ILE A 2 -16.00 -2.94 -11.38
N LEU A 3 -16.72 -3.51 -12.35
CA LEU A 3 -17.45 -2.74 -13.36
C LEU A 3 -18.55 -1.86 -12.74
N ILE A 4 -19.27 -2.37 -11.74
CA ILE A 4 -20.28 -1.59 -10.99
C ILE A 4 -19.63 -0.37 -10.31
N ALA A 5 -18.43 -0.52 -9.76
CA ALA A 5 -17.71 0.61 -9.16
C ALA A 5 -17.43 1.74 -10.17
N ARG A 6 -17.10 1.40 -11.43
CA ARG A 6 -16.86 2.40 -12.49
C ARG A 6 -18.06 3.31 -12.73
N GLU A 7 -19.27 2.77 -12.60
CA GLU A 7 -20.53 3.47 -12.87
C GLU A 7 -21.01 4.31 -11.67
N LYS A 8 -20.40 4.17 -10.49
CA LYS A 8 -20.78 4.95 -9.31
C LYS A 8 -20.20 6.36 -9.35
N THR A 9 -21.08 7.35 -9.27
CA THR A 9 -20.74 8.77 -9.12
C THR A 9 -20.29 9.09 -7.69
N ASN A 10 -20.87 8.42 -6.68
CA ASN A 10 -20.48 8.60 -5.28
C ASN A 10 -19.11 7.92 -5.00
N PRO A 11 -18.09 8.67 -4.52
CA PRO A 11 -16.75 8.12 -4.27
C PRO A 11 -16.69 7.00 -3.22
N LEU A 12 -17.53 7.05 -2.18
CA LEU A 12 -17.56 6.04 -1.12
C LEU A 12 -18.19 4.74 -1.62
N GLU A 13 -19.26 4.83 -2.40
CA GLU A 13 -19.85 3.65 -3.03
C GLU A 13 -18.89 3.02 -4.04
N ARG A 14 -18.23 3.84 -4.86
CA ARG A 14 -17.21 3.36 -5.80
C ARG A 14 -16.11 2.60 -5.08
N LEU A 15 -15.60 3.13 -3.97
CA LEU A 15 -14.59 2.46 -3.15
C LEU A 15 -15.11 1.14 -2.57
N LYS A 16 -16.34 1.12 -2.04
CA LYS A 16 -16.98 -0.09 -1.49
C LYS A 16 -17.08 -1.19 -2.55
N TRP A 17 -17.62 -0.87 -3.71
CA TRP A 17 -17.79 -1.84 -4.81
C TRP A 17 -16.46 -2.30 -5.39
N ALA A 18 -15.46 -1.42 -5.47
CA ALA A 18 -14.11 -1.79 -5.88
C ALA A 18 -13.49 -2.80 -4.92
N LYS A 19 -13.53 -2.53 -3.60
CA LYS A 19 -13.04 -3.46 -2.57
C LYS A 19 -13.76 -4.81 -2.61
N ASN A 20 -15.07 -4.81 -2.81
CA ASN A 20 -15.84 -6.06 -2.94
C ASN A 20 -15.45 -6.85 -4.19
N GLY A 21 -15.22 -6.17 -5.31
CA GLY A 21 -14.75 -6.79 -6.54
C GLY A 21 -13.35 -7.39 -6.40
N LEU A 22 -12.43 -6.71 -5.72
CA LEU A 22 -11.10 -7.26 -5.42
C LEU A 22 -11.17 -8.50 -4.54
N LYS A 23 -12.03 -8.49 -3.50
CA LYS A 23 -12.27 -9.69 -2.67
C LYS A 23 -12.79 -10.88 -3.48
N LEU A 24 -13.61 -10.63 -4.51
CA LEU A 24 -14.08 -11.70 -5.39
C LEU A 24 -12.93 -12.30 -6.21
N LEU A 25 -12.05 -11.45 -6.74
CA LEU A 25 -10.85 -11.91 -7.45
C LEU A 25 -9.89 -12.68 -6.54
N ASP A 26 -9.75 -12.24 -5.29
CA ASP A 26 -8.95 -12.97 -4.29
C ASP A 26 -9.50 -14.37 -4.05
N LYS A 27 -10.83 -14.50 -3.91
CA LYS A 27 -11.50 -15.80 -3.77
C LYS A 27 -11.37 -16.66 -5.02
N ALA A 28 -11.46 -16.06 -6.21
CA ALA A 28 -11.31 -16.79 -7.47
C ALA A 28 -9.90 -17.39 -7.61
N VAL A 29 -8.84 -16.63 -7.29
CA VAL A 29 -7.47 -17.17 -7.28
C VAL A 29 -7.30 -18.22 -6.18
N ALA A 30 -7.91 -18.03 -4.99
CA ALA A 30 -7.85 -19.04 -3.94
C ALA A 30 -8.51 -20.37 -4.36
N ALA A 31 -9.59 -20.32 -5.14
CA ALA A 31 -10.29 -21.51 -5.64
C ALA A 31 -9.55 -22.18 -6.81
N ALA A 32 -8.87 -21.41 -7.66
CA ALA A 32 -8.13 -21.90 -8.82
C ALA A 32 -6.73 -21.25 -8.88
N PRO A 33 -5.80 -21.67 -8.00
CA PRO A 33 -4.51 -20.98 -7.83
C PRO A 33 -3.55 -21.13 -9.00
N ASN A 34 -3.78 -22.07 -9.90
CA ASN A 34 -2.94 -22.29 -11.09
C ASN A 34 -3.56 -21.72 -12.37
N ASP A 35 -4.73 -21.08 -12.27
CA ASP A 35 -5.37 -20.45 -13.41
C ASP A 35 -4.69 -19.10 -13.73
N SER A 36 -3.87 -19.11 -14.77
CA SER A 36 -3.19 -17.92 -15.30
C SER A 36 -4.15 -16.78 -15.64
N ARG A 37 -5.34 -17.07 -16.17
CA ARG A 37 -6.27 -16.03 -16.61
C ARG A 37 -6.86 -15.28 -15.43
N ILE A 38 -7.22 -16.00 -14.36
CA ILE A 38 -7.73 -15.38 -13.13
C ILE A 38 -6.64 -14.55 -12.46
N ARG A 39 -5.40 -15.06 -12.39
CA ARG A 39 -4.25 -14.30 -11.86
C ARG A 39 -3.93 -13.07 -12.68
N TYR A 40 -3.94 -13.17 -14.01
CA TYR A 40 -3.76 -12.02 -14.89
C TYR A 40 -4.83 -10.95 -14.64
N LEU A 41 -6.09 -11.35 -14.52
CA LEU A 41 -7.19 -10.42 -14.22
C LEU A 41 -7.02 -9.76 -12.85
N ARG A 42 -6.62 -10.52 -11.82
CA ARG A 42 -6.36 -10.00 -10.46
C ARG A 42 -5.18 -9.03 -10.44
N GLY A 43 -4.07 -9.40 -11.07
CA GLY A 43 -2.88 -8.57 -11.23
C GLY A 43 -3.21 -7.28 -11.98
N LYS A 44 -3.86 -7.36 -13.15
CA LYS A 44 -4.18 -6.17 -13.96
C LYS A 44 -5.13 -5.21 -13.27
N SER A 45 -6.15 -5.75 -12.60
CA SER A 45 -7.10 -4.95 -11.81
C SER A 45 -6.42 -4.28 -10.62
N SER A 46 -5.44 -4.96 -10.01
CA SER A 46 -4.71 -4.48 -8.84
C SER A 46 -3.62 -3.46 -9.19
N TYR A 47 -2.98 -3.60 -10.34
CA TYR A 47 -1.83 -2.80 -10.77
C TYR A 47 -2.14 -1.31 -10.92
N ARG A 48 -3.37 -0.95 -11.29
CA ARG A 48 -3.74 0.46 -11.47
C ARG A 48 -4.22 1.14 -10.19
N LEU A 49 -4.24 0.43 -9.07
CA LEU A 49 -4.78 0.95 -7.82
C LEU A 49 -3.75 1.76 -7.05
N PRO A 50 -4.14 2.89 -6.43
CA PRO A 50 -3.25 3.64 -5.56
C PRO A 50 -2.81 2.80 -4.36
N GLU A 51 -1.49 2.61 -4.23
CA GLU A 51 -0.91 1.75 -3.20
C GLU A 51 -1.32 2.19 -1.78
N LYS A 52 -1.38 3.51 -1.55
CA LYS A 52 -1.78 4.12 -0.27
C LYS A 52 -3.13 3.62 0.28
N HIS A 53 -4.08 3.29 -0.60
CA HIS A 53 -5.45 2.95 -0.19
C HIS A 53 -5.77 1.47 -0.30
N PHE A 54 -5.11 0.79 -1.23
CA PHE A 54 -5.44 -0.59 -1.59
C PHE A 54 -4.37 -1.58 -1.13
N GLN A 55 -3.10 -1.17 -1.06
CA GLN A 55 -1.98 -2.02 -0.67
C GLN A 55 -1.92 -3.31 -1.50
N ARG A 56 -2.00 -3.17 -2.83
CA ARG A 56 -2.17 -4.29 -3.77
C ARG A 56 -0.94 -4.57 -4.61
N THR A 57 0.10 -3.76 -4.50
CA THR A 57 1.33 -3.96 -5.28
C THR A 57 1.97 -5.32 -5.00
N ARG A 58 1.91 -5.81 -3.76
CA ARG A 58 2.36 -7.18 -3.43
C ARG A 58 1.58 -8.27 -4.18
N THR A 59 0.26 -8.12 -4.30
CA THR A 59 -0.58 -9.06 -5.07
C THR A 59 -0.22 -9.03 -6.55
N VAL A 60 0.06 -7.85 -7.10
CA VAL A 60 0.51 -7.70 -8.49
C VAL A 60 1.83 -8.41 -8.71
N ILE A 61 2.80 -8.21 -7.81
CA ILE A 61 4.11 -8.87 -7.87
C ILE A 61 3.93 -10.39 -7.89
N GLU A 62 3.10 -10.93 -7.00
CA GLU A 62 2.80 -12.37 -6.94
C GLU A 62 2.22 -12.88 -8.26
N ASP A 63 1.16 -12.24 -8.77
CA ASP A 63 0.46 -12.68 -9.98
C ASP A 63 1.31 -12.57 -11.23
N TYR A 64 2.01 -11.45 -11.41
CA TYR A 64 2.85 -11.26 -12.59
C TYR A 64 4.09 -12.14 -12.56
N SER A 65 4.70 -12.35 -11.38
CA SER A 65 5.81 -13.30 -11.27
C SER A 65 5.36 -14.73 -11.59
N PHE A 66 4.17 -15.13 -11.13
CA PHE A 66 3.60 -16.43 -11.50
C PHE A 66 3.44 -16.58 -13.01
N LEU A 67 2.86 -15.58 -13.68
CA LEU A 67 2.63 -15.59 -15.12
C LEU A 67 3.93 -15.63 -15.93
N ILE A 68 4.91 -14.83 -15.55
CA ILE A 68 6.23 -14.81 -16.20
C ILE A 68 6.94 -16.15 -15.99
N ASN A 69 6.87 -16.72 -14.78
CA ASN A 69 7.45 -18.05 -14.53
C ASN A 69 6.75 -19.14 -15.33
N GLN A 70 5.43 -19.05 -15.51
CA GLN A 70 4.69 -20.00 -16.33
C GLN A 70 5.07 -19.91 -17.81
N GLU A 71 5.26 -18.70 -18.35
CA GLU A 71 5.75 -18.50 -19.71
C GLU A 71 7.14 -19.12 -19.91
N LEU A 72 8.04 -19.02 -18.92
CA LEU A 72 9.36 -19.64 -18.97
C LEU A 72 9.32 -21.18 -18.97
N LEU A 73 8.25 -21.78 -18.43
CA LEU A 73 8.05 -23.23 -18.44
C LEU A 73 7.32 -23.71 -19.70
N GLN A 74 6.44 -22.87 -20.24
CA GLN A 74 5.57 -23.17 -21.37
C GLN A 74 5.53 -21.96 -22.30
N GLU A 75 6.47 -21.90 -23.23
CA GLU A 75 6.57 -20.82 -24.20
C GLU A 75 5.26 -20.68 -25.00
N GLY A 76 4.79 -19.44 -25.18
CA GLY A 76 3.58 -19.12 -25.94
C GLY A 76 2.29 -19.14 -25.13
N HIS A 77 2.33 -19.48 -23.83
CA HIS A 77 1.13 -19.52 -22.97
C HIS A 77 0.49 -18.14 -22.79
N LEU A 78 1.30 -17.10 -22.54
CA LEU A 78 0.86 -15.71 -22.47
C LEU A 78 0.37 -15.20 -23.84
N GLY A 79 1.05 -15.60 -24.91
CA GLY A 79 0.64 -15.29 -26.29
C GLY A 79 -0.76 -15.81 -26.61
N ALA A 80 -1.06 -17.06 -26.22
CA ALA A 80 -2.39 -17.66 -26.36
C ALA A 80 -3.48 -16.92 -25.54
N MET A 81 -3.10 -16.23 -24.47
CA MET A 81 -3.99 -15.37 -23.68
C MET A 81 -4.09 -13.94 -24.22
N GLY A 82 -3.30 -13.57 -25.24
CA GLY A 82 -3.19 -12.20 -25.76
C GLY A 82 -2.47 -11.24 -24.78
N VAL A 83 -1.57 -11.78 -23.94
CA VAL A 83 -0.79 -11.00 -22.98
C VAL A 83 0.62 -10.80 -23.51
N ASP A 84 1.03 -9.53 -23.58
CA ASP A 84 2.38 -9.14 -23.98
C ASP A 84 3.37 -9.35 -22.83
N TYR A 85 4.34 -10.25 -23.04
CA TYR A 85 5.38 -10.60 -22.07
C TYR A 85 6.27 -9.40 -21.69
N SER A 86 6.68 -8.59 -22.67
CA SER A 86 7.55 -7.43 -22.45
C SER A 86 6.86 -6.39 -21.57
N LYS A 87 5.59 -6.12 -21.88
CA LYS A 87 4.76 -5.21 -21.08
C LYS A 87 4.50 -5.75 -19.67
N LEU A 88 4.23 -7.04 -19.53
CA LEU A 88 3.99 -7.67 -18.22
C LEU A 88 5.24 -7.60 -17.34
N THR A 89 6.42 -7.86 -17.92
CA THR A 89 7.72 -7.78 -17.24
C THR A 89 8.06 -6.33 -16.86
N TYR A 90 7.79 -5.37 -17.74
CA TYR A 90 7.94 -3.95 -17.43
C TYR A 90 7.04 -3.54 -16.25
N ASP A 91 5.74 -3.90 -16.31
CA ASP A 91 4.78 -3.60 -15.25
C ASP A 91 5.18 -4.26 -13.91
N LEU A 92 5.83 -5.43 -13.93
CA LEU A 92 6.39 -6.09 -12.74
C LEU A 92 7.55 -5.28 -12.13
N GLY A 93 8.48 -4.80 -12.94
CA GLY A 93 9.59 -3.95 -12.45
C GLY A 93 9.09 -2.63 -11.84
N GLU A 94 8.07 -2.01 -12.44
CA GLU A 94 7.37 -0.85 -11.87
C GLU A 94 6.69 -1.20 -10.54
N ALA A 95 6.10 -2.40 -10.42
CA ALA A 95 5.50 -2.85 -9.17
C ALA A 95 6.54 -3.01 -8.06
N TYR A 96 7.72 -3.58 -8.35
CA TYR A 96 8.83 -3.62 -7.38
C TYR A 96 9.26 -2.21 -6.96
N HIS A 97 9.37 -1.30 -7.91
CA HIS A 97 9.83 0.06 -7.65
C HIS A 97 8.86 0.82 -6.75
N ARG A 98 7.55 0.66 -6.97
CA ARG A 98 6.48 1.27 -6.16
C ARG A 98 6.48 0.92 -4.68
N ILE A 99 7.09 -0.20 -4.30
CA ILE A 99 7.26 -0.62 -2.89
C ILE A 99 8.71 -0.50 -2.42
N GLY A 100 9.56 0.19 -3.19
CA GLY A 100 10.94 0.50 -2.84
C GLY A 100 11.91 -0.66 -3.02
N ARG A 101 11.52 -1.76 -3.67
CA ARG A 101 12.40 -2.90 -3.94
C ARG A 101 13.27 -2.64 -5.17
N ASN A 102 14.21 -1.71 -5.04
CA ASN A 102 15.01 -1.21 -6.14
C ASN A 102 15.91 -2.29 -6.76
N GLU A 103 16.50 -3.18 -5.96
CA GLU A 103 17.30 -4.29 -6.49
C GLU A 103 16.49 -5.23 -7.40
N ASP A 104 15.27 -5.58 -6.99
CA ASP A 104 14.40 -6.43 -7.80
C ASP A 104 13.93 -5.72 -9.06
N THR A 105 13.67 -4.41 -8.98
CA THR A 105 13.41 -3.58 -10.15
C THR A 105 14.57 -3.62 -11.13
N VAL A 106 15.81 -3.38 -10.66
CA VAL A 106 17.01 -3.40 -11.51
C VAL A 106 17.16 -4.76 -12.16
N ARG A 107 17.10 -5.85 -11.40
CA ARG A 107 17.19 -7.22 -11.94
C ARG A 107 16.13 -7.49 -13.01
N CYS A 108 14.88 -7.07 -12.76
CA CYS A 108 13.77 -7.28 -13.68
C CYS A 108 13.96 -6.49 -14.99
N TRP A 109 14.31 -5.21 -14.90
CA TRP A 109 14.48 -4.34 -16.06
C TRP A 109 15.76 -4.63 -16.85
N THR A 110 16.87 -5.00 -16.21
CA THR A 110 18.08 -5.44 -16.92
C THR A 110 17.83 -6.71 -17.71
N LYS A 111 17.11 -7.69 -17.15
CA LYS A 111 16.72 -8.90 -17.88
C LYS A 111 15.86 -8.55 -19.10
N LEU A 112 14.88 -7.65 -18.94
CA LEU A 112 14.03 -7.21 -20.03
C LEU A 112 14.80 -6.45 -21.12
N GLU A 113 15.76 -5.60 -20.75
CA GLU A 113 16.60 -4.85 -21.68
C GLU A 113 17.41 -5.77 -22.61
N GLN A 114 17.92 -6.87 -22.06
CA GLN A 114 18.68 -7.88 -22.81
C GLN A 114 17.81 -8.69 -23.78
N GLN A 115 16.52 -8.83 -23.48
CA GLN A 115 15.59 -9.67 -24.24
C GLN A 115 14.74 -8.88 -25.25
N THR A 116 14.58 -7.56 -25.06
CA THR A 116 13.73 -6.75 -25.93
C THR A 116 14.41 -6.40 -27.26
N GLU A 117 13.68 -6.54 -28.36
CA GLU A 117 14.08 -6.07 -29.69
C GLU A 117 13.65 -4.61 -29.95
N ASP A 118 12.69 -4.11 -29.18
CA ASP A 118 12.17 -2.74 -29.30
C ASP A 118 13.19 -1.69 -28.81
N PRO A 119 13.68 -0.80 -29.70
CA PRO A 119 14.65 0.22 -29.35
C PRO A 119 14.09 1.30 -28.41
N GLU A 120 12.80 1.65 -28.51
CA GLU A 120 12.18 2.68 -27.66
C GLU A 120 12.07 2.19 -26.23
N LEU A 121 11.60 0.94 -26.06
CA LEU A 121 11.55 0.29 -24.75
C LEU A 121 12.95 0.16 -24.13
N ARG A 122 13.96 -0.20 -24.94
CA ARG A 122 15.35 -0.29 -24.47
C ARG A 122 15.87 1.06 -23.96
N GLN A 123 15.59 2.15 -24.68
CA GLN A 123 15.97 3.49 -24.25
C GLN A 123 15.27 3.91 -22.96
N LEU A 124 13.97 3.64 -22.83
CA LEU A 124 13.20 3.91 -21.62
C LEU A 124 13.77 3.15 -20.40
N LEU A 125 14.10 1.86 -20.58
CA LEU A 125 14.67 1.03 -19.52
C LEU A 125 16.02 1.57 -19.04
N ARG A 126 16.89 2.02 -19.96
CA ARG A 126 18.18 2.65 -19.59
C ARG A 126 18.00 3.90 -18.74
N GLN A 127 17.10 4.81 -19.14
CA GLN A 127 16.81 6.02 -18.38
C GLN A 127 16.28 5.69 -16.99
N LYS A 128 15.38 4.70 -16.90
CA LYS A 128 14.82 4.22 -15.64
C LYS A 128 15.88 3.61 -14.73
N LEU A 129 16.76 2.76 -15.27
CA LEU A 129 17.87 2.14 -14.52
C LEU A 129 18.87 3.18 -14.01
N GLN A 130 19.24 4.17 -14.83
CA GLN A 130 20.10 5.28 -14.40
C GLN A 130 19.50 6.05 -13.22
N SER A 131 18.18 6.25 -13.21
CA SER A 131 17.50 6.91 -12.09
C SER A 131 17.51 6.10 -10.78
N LEU A 132 17.91 4.83 -10.84
CA LEU A 132 18.05 3.94 -9.68
C LEU A 132 19.48 3.82 -9.16
N GLU A 133 20.46 4.35 -9.88
CA GLU A 133 21.86 4.31 -9.46
C GLU A 133 22.05 5.07 -8.13
N GLY A 134 22.74 4.42 -7.18
CA GLY A 134 23.00 4.98 -5.85
C GLY A 134 21.82 4.91 -4.87
N LYS A 135 20.65 4.41 -5.27
CA LYS A 135 19.54 4.16 -4.34
C LYS A 135 19.78 2.89 -3.51
N PRO A 136 19.30 2.83 -2.26
CA PRO A 136 19.44 1.63 -1.45
C PRO A 136 18.60 0.48 -2.02
N ALA A 137 19.02 -0.74 -1.72
CA ALA A 137 18.39 -1.98 -2.17
C ALA A 137 16.89 -2.05 -1.89
N ILE A 138 16.52 -1.63 -0.68
CA ILE A 138 15.15 -1.51 -0.21
C ILE A 138 14.98 -0.09 0.35
N GLU A 139 14.14 0.70 -0.31
CA GLU A 139 13.65 1.96 0.23
C GLU A 139 12.44 1.71 1.12
N HIS A 140 12.51 2.19 2.36
CA HIS A 140 11.31 2.35 3.15
C HIS A 140 10.49 3.52 2.62
N ILE A 141 9.55 3.21 1.73
CA ILE A 141 8.54 4.18 1.31
C ILE A 141 7.65 4.46 2.53
N GLN A 142 7.95 5.56 3.23
CA GLN A 142 7.15 6.03 4.35
C GLN A 142 5.73 6.33 3.84
N GLY A 143 4.77 5.47 4.18
CA GLY A 143 3.35 5.81 4.23
C GLY A 143 3.11 6.82 5.36
N ASN A 144 3.63 8.04 5.17
CA ASN A 144 3.74 9.14 6.13
C ASN A 144 2.45 9.26 6.96
N GLU A 145 2.45 9.23 8.30
CA GLU A 145 2.82 10.35 9.20
C GLU A 145 2.26 11.75 8.76
N SER A 146 1.73 11.89 7.54
CA SER A 146 1.17 13.12 6.95
C SER A 146 -0.16 13.52 7.57
N LEU A 147 -0.99 12.58 8.03
CA LEU A 147 -2.20 12.96 8.76
C LEU A 147 -1.90 13.38 10.20
N LYS A 148 -0.90 12.76 10.84
CA LYS A 148 -0.51 13.15 12.20
C LYS A 148 0.23 14.47 12.18
N SER A 149 1.15 14.70 11.24
CA SER A 149 1.90 15.95 11.13
C SER A 149 1.00 17.13 10.74
N ILE A 150 0.06 16.95 9.80
CA ILE A 150 -0.93 17.99 9.45
C ILE A 150 -1.87 18.30 10.63
N LEU A 151 -2.25 17.30 11.43
CA LEU A 151 -3.04 17.52 12.64
C LEU A 151 -2.22 18.16 13.77
N LEU A 152 -0.95 17.81 13.92
CA LEU A 152 -0.04 18.41 14.90
C LEU A 152 0.26 19.87 14.55
N GLU A 153 0.48 20.18 13.27
CA GLU A 153 0.72 21.52 12.74
C GLU A 153 -0.53 22.40 12.88
N LYS A 154 -1.72 21.87 12.56
CA LYS A 154 -3.00 22.59 12.77
C LYS A 154 -3.32 22.79 14.25
N ALA A 155 -3.01 21.82 15.12
CA ALA A 155 -3.19 21.96 16.56
C ALA A 155 -2.22 23.01 17.14
N ALA A 156 -0.96 23.03 16.70
CA ALA A 156 0.01 24.05 17.10
C ALA A 156 -0.44 25.46 16.67
N HIS A 157 -0.96 25.62 15.45
CA HIS A 157 -1.50 26.89 14.97
C HIS A 157 -2.75 27.36 15.72
N ALA A 158 -3.68 26.44 16.03
CA ALA A 158 -4.90 26.78 16.78
C ALA A 158 -4.60 27.19 18.23
N THR A 159 -3.58 26.58 18.85
CA THR A 159 -3.15 26.93 20.20
C THR A 159 -2.36 28.24 20.22
N GLY A 160 -1.51 28.47 19.21
CA GLY A 160 -0.75 29.72 19.07
C GLY A 160 -1.64 30.95 18.89
N HIS A 161 -2.70 30.86 18.08
CA HIS A 161 -3.64 31.97 17.88
C HIS A 161 -4.53 32.23 19.11
N LEU A 162 -4.85 31.20 19.91
CA LEU A 162 -5.53 31.34 21.19
C LEU A 162 -4.63 32.00 22.26
N LEU A 163 -3.35 31.61 22.32
CA LEU A 163 -2.35 32.22 23.22
C LEU A 163 -2.15 33.71 22.89
N LEU A 164 -2.05 34.06 21.61
CA LEU A 164 -1.89 35.45 21.16
C LEU A 164 -3.13 36.30 21.43
N LYS A 165 -4.32 35.71 21.33
CA LYS A 165 -5.60 36.39 21.64
C LYS A 165 -5.80 36.58 23.16
N LEU A 166 -5.32 35.64 23.97
CA LEU A 166 -5.35 35.74 25.44
C LEU A 166 -4.30 36.72 25.98
N ALA A 167 -3.10 36.79 25.37
CA ALA A 167 -2.06 37.75 25.74
C ALA A 167 -2.45 39.21 25.44
N LYS A 168 -3.21 39.46 24.37
CA LYS A 168 -3.71 40.80 24.01
C LYS A 168 -4.84 41.33 24.91
N ASN A 169 -5.56 40.44 25.62
CA ASN A 169 -6.69 40.81 26.47
C ASN A 169 -6.35 40.88 27.97
N GLY A 170 -5.07 40.92 28.34
CA GLY A 170 -4.64 41.30 29.69
C GLY A 170 -4.99 40.32 30.82
N MET A 171 -5.25 39.05 30.52
CA MET A 171 -5.50 38.02 31.55
C MET A 171 -4.46 36.92 31.49
N ILE A 172 -3.29 37.17 32.08
CA ILE A 172 -2.36 36.10 32.44
C ILE A 172 -2.51 35.81 33.93
N LYS A 173 -3.20 34.71 34.25
CA LYS A 173 -2.77 33.83 35.34
C LYS A 173 -2.46 32.48 34.71
N VAL A 174 -1.17 32.16 34.69
CA VAL A 174 -0.63 30.92 34.12
C VAL A 174 -1.19 29.74 34.90
N ALA A 175 -2.01 28.92 34.24
CA ALA A 175 -2.30 27.56 34.67
C ALA A 175 -1.72 26.62 33.62
N LEU A 176 -0.60 25.97 33.96
CA LEU A 176 -0.08 24.84 33.17
C LEU A 176 -1.18 23.77 33.07
N PRO A 177 -1.47 23.22 31.88
CA PRO A 177 -2.33 22.06 31.78
C PRO A 177 -1.62 20.86 32.43
N MET A 178 -2.21 20.41 33.53
CA MET A 178 -1.86 19.18 34.22
C MET A 178 -1.92 17.99 33.26
N VAL A 179 -0.84 17.20 33.24
CA VAL A 179 -0.81 15.86 32.67
C VAL A 179 -1.91 15.01 33.32
N PRO A 180 -2.85 14.39 32.57
CA PRO A 180 -3.79 13.44 33.18
C PRO A 180 -3.05 12.13 33.49
N LYS A 181 -2.48 12.02 34.69
CA LYS A 181 -2.12 10.74 35.32
C LYS A 181 -3.40 10.04 35.80
N LYS A 182 -4.16 9.38 34.93
CA LYS A 182 -5.18 8.40 35.36
C LYS A 182 -5.32 7.23 34.38
N GLU A 183 -4.31 6.37 34.37
CA GLU A 183 -4.47 5.01 33.81
C GLU A 183 -3.74 3.93 34.63
N ASN A 184 -3.68 4.08 35.97
CA ASN A 184 -3.09 3.03 36.83
C ASN A 184 -3.92 2.62 38.07
N GLU A 185 -5.10 3.20 38.30
CA GLU A 185 -5.96 2.80 39.44
C GLU A 185 -7.06 1.79 39.09
N ARG A 186 -7.51 1.72 37.83
CA ARG A 186 -8.53 0.73 37.41
C ARG A 186 -8.03 -0.73 37.38
N LYS A 187 -6.71 -0.96 37.37
CA LYS A 187 -6.12 -2.32 37.41
C LYS A 187 -5.91 -2.87 38.83
N LYS A 188 -5.91 -2.02 39.87
CA LYS A 188 -5.75 -2.48 41.27
C LYS A 188 -7.08 -2.89 41.92
N GLU A 189 -8.19 -2.24 41.59
CA GLU A 189 -9.52 -2.65 42.10
C GLU A 189 -10.04 -3.97 41.47
N ALA A 190 -9.69 -4.25 40.22
CA ALA A 190 -10.06 -5.52 39.57
C ALA A 190 -9.30 -6.74 40.14
N ARG A 191 -8.09 -6.55 40.66
CA ARG A 191 -7.30 -7.61 41.32
C ARG A 191 -7.71 -7.83 42.78
N SER A 192 -8.11 -6.78 43.50
CA SER A 192 -8.62 -6.89 44.89
C SER A 192 -9.97 -7.62 44.97
N LYS A 193 -10.88 -7.40 44.01
CA LYS A 193 -12.19 -8.07 43.97
C LYS A 193 -12.11 -9.57 43.60
N ARG A 194 -11.03 -10.02 42.92
CA ARG A 194 -10.79 -11.46 42.65
C ARG A 194 -10.20 -12.21 43.85
N HIS A 195 -9.51 -11.55 44.77
CA HIS A 195 -8.95 -12.20 45.97
C HIS A 195 -9.92 -12.29 47.15
N LYS A 196 -10.96 -11.44 47.23
CA LYS A 196 -12.01 -11.58 48.25
C LYS A 196 -13.08 -12.64 47.93
N LYS A 197 -13.21 -13.07 46.67
CA LYS A 197 -14.19 -14.10 46.25
C LYS A 197 -13.68 -15.55 46.41
N ASN A 198 -12.41 -15.75 46.75
CA ASN A 198 -11.76 -17.06 46.89
C ASN A 198 -11.42 -17.44 48.35
N LYS A 199 -12.05 -16.75 49.33
CA LYS A 199 -11.83 -16.98 50.78
C LYS A 199 -13.14 -17.24 51.57
N GLN A 200 -14.22 -17.60 50.89
CA GLN A 200 -15.52 -17.93 51.52
C GLN A 200 -16.10 -19.28 51.04
N HIS A 201 -15.24 -20.20 50.59
CA HIS A 201 -15.56 -21.62 50.48
C HIS A 201 -14.45 -22.42 51.12
#